data_AF-A0A939VQ33-F1
#
_entry.id   AF-A0A939VQ33-F1
#
_cell.length_a   1.000
_cell.length_b   1.000
_cell.length_c   1.000
_cell.angle_alpha   90.00
_cell.angle_beta   90.00
_cell.angle_gamma   90.00
#
_symmetry.space_group_name_H-M   'P 1'
#
loop_
_entity.id
_entity.type
_entity.pdbx_description
1 polymer ?
#
loop_
_entity_poly.entity_id
_entity_poly.type
_entity_poly.pdbx_seq_one_letter_code
_entity_poly.pdbx_strand_id
1 'polypeptide(L)'
;MRVKNSLVLLLTFSIMVAVFTGCSKSDSPLTGEWAYLHDKETAAFTVTSKGKAVLDGTEYDCKYDDSFITLSASDSNTKKLRYILTNEGLILYKSTDYTYSGEGTPTDVVGHWEDTKDSWSYDFTSDGAFVEDGFFSGKYTVNTSEGTIVLDYNEDFDDTTIYYTLSGNTITIEYPWKMVKLH
;
A
#
# COMPACT_ATOMS: atom_id res chain seq x y z
N MET A 1 -53.30 -45.62 -9.31
CA MET A 1 -52.22 -45.34 -10.28
C MET A 1 -51.39 -44.18 -9.73
N ARG A 2 -50.09 -44.44 -9.50
CA ARG A 2 -48.99 -43.51 -9.15
C ARG A 2 -49.01 -42.76 -7.79
N VAL A 3 -48.31 -43.38 -6.84
CA VAL A 3 -47.52 -42.74 -5.77
C VAL A 3 -46.41 -41.88 -6.38
N LYS A 4 -46.09 -40.73 -5.76
CA LYS A 4 -44.82 -39.95 -5.83
C LYS A 4 -45.01 -38.70 -4.95
N ASN A 5 -44.11 -38.22 -4.10
CA ASN A 5 -42.80 -38.64 -3.60
C ASN A 5 -42.60 -37.83 -2.31
N SER A 6 -42.07 -38.48 -1.27
CA SER A 6 -41.58 -37.84 -0.05
C SER A 6 -40.49 -36.81 -0.38
N LEU A 7 -40.59 -35.58 0.14
CA LEU A 7 -39.47 -34.64 0.15
C LEU A 7 -38.94 -34.56 1.59
N VAL A 8 -37.83 -35.26 1.79
CA VAL A 8 -37.03 -35.29 3.01
C VAL A 8 -36.37 -33.93 3.21
N LEU A 9 -36.56 -33.37 4.41
CA LEU A 9 -35.87 -32.21 4.95
C LEU A 9 -34.37 -32.53 5.08
N LEU A 10 -33.53 -31.88 4.28
CA LEU A 10 -32.07 -32.03 4.36
C LEU A 10 -31.45 -30.71 4.83
N LEU A 11 -31.06 -30.74 6.11
CA LEU A 11 -30.18 -29.79 6.78
C LEU A 11 -28.84 -29.73 6.03
N THR A 12 -28.46 -28.57 5.51
CA THR A 12 -27.06 -28.32 5.11
C THR A 12 -26.48 -27.26 6.03
N PHE A 13 -25.80 -27.75 7.07
CA PHE A 13 -24.91 -26.99 7.93
C PHE A 13 -23.62 -26.73 7.13
N SER A 14 -23.53 -25.58 6.48
CA SER A 14 -22.33 -25.16 5.75
C SER A 14 -21.24 -24.82 6.77
N ILE A 15 -20.39 -25.81 7.07
CA ILE A 15 -19.13 -25.60 7.78
C ILE A 15 -18.24 -24.76 6.86
N MET A 16 -18.20 -23.46 7.13
CA MET A 16 -17.21 -22.56 6.56
C MET A 16 -15.86 -22.96 7.17
N VAL A 17 -15.12 -23.80 6.44
CA VAL A 17 -13.73 -24.11 6.78
C VAL A 17 -12.95 -22.82 6.54
N ALA A 18 -12.75 -22.04 7.59
CA ALA A 18 -11.70 -21.04 7.62
C ALA A 18 -10.38 -21.80 7.53
N VAL A 19 -9.85 -21.93 6.32
CA VAL A 19 -8.48 -22.39 6.12
C VAL A 19 -7.61 -21.26 6.63
N PHE A 20 -7.32 -21.25 7.94
CA PHE A 20 -6.16 -20.55 8.46
C PHE A 20 -4.96 -21.32 7.92
N THR A 21 -4.53 -20.99 6.71
CA THR A 21 -3.17 -21.26 6.26
C THR A 21 -2.26 -20.43 7.16
N GLY A 22 -2.00 -20.95 8.36
CA GLY A 22 -0.85 -20.57 9.14
C GLY A 22 0.35 -20.91 8.28
N CYS A 23 0.85 -19.91 7.54
CA CYS A 23 2.05 -20.02 6.75
C CYS A 23 3.17 -20.45 7.70
N SER A 24 3.57 -21.72 7.56
CA SER A 24 4.72 -22.28 8.22
C SER A 24 5.95 -21.43 7.90
N LYS A 25 6.83 -21.31 8.89
CA LYS A 25 8.16 -20.68 8.91
C LYS A 25 9.14 -21.18 7.82
N SER A 26 8.73 -21.30 6.57
CA SER A 26 9.61 -21.46 5.42
C SER A 26 10.00 -20.06 4.95
N ASP A 27 11.30 -19.84 4.77
CA ASP A 27 11.91 -18.54 4.48
C ASP A 27 11.12 -17.75 3.43
N SER A 28 10.48 -16.67 3.86
CA SER A 28 9.82 -15.73 2.96
C SER A 28 10.81 -15.27 1.89
N PRO A 29 10.39 -15.09 0.63
CA PRO A 29 11.23 -14.38 -0.33
C PRO A 29 11.47 -12.91 0.10
N LEU A 30 10.63 -12.36 1.00
CA LEU A 30 10.85 -11.07 1.66
C LEU A 30 11.96 -11.10 2.72
N THR A 31 12.36 -12.28 3.22
CA THR A 31 13.40 -12.39 4.27
C THR A 31 14.71 -11.83 3.73
N GLY A 32 15.30 -10.89 4.46
CA GLY A 32 16.52 -10.20 4.09
C GLY A 32 16.49 -8.72 4.49
N GLU A 33 17.53 -8.02 4.09
CA GLU A 33 17.68 -6.58 4.26
C GLU A 33 17.40 -5.89 2.93
N TRP A 34 16.68 -4.78 2.96
CA TRP A 34 16.24 -4.04 1.79
C TRP A 34 16.60 -2.58 1.97
N ALA A 35 17.23 -2.01 0.96
CA ALA A 35 17.63 -0.61 0.90
C ALA A 35 16.84 0.12 -0.19
N TYR A 36 16.63 1.43 -0.04
CA TYR A 36 15.99 2.20 -1.10
C TYR A 36 16.88 2.20 -2.36
N LEU A 37 16.29 2.22 -3.54
CA LEU A 37 17.07 2.19 -4.79
C LEU A 37 18.04 3.39 -4.90
N HIS A 38 17.69 4.53 -4.32
CA HIS A 38 18.50 5.75 -4.30
C HIS A 38 19.54 5.81 -3.15
N ASP A 39 19.38 5.00 -2.10
CA ASP A 39 20.33 4.83 -1.00
C ASP A 39 20.52 3.33 -0.71
N LYS A 40 21.58 2.76 -1.29
CA LYS A 40 21.87 1.32 -1.24
C LYS A 40 22.84 0.94 -0.12
N GLU A 41 23.27 1.88 0.72
CA GLU A 41 24.24 1.61 1.77
C GLU A 41 23.56 1.26 3.10
N THR A 42 22.31 1.71 3.27
CA THR A 42 21.57 1.58 4.52
C THR A 42 20.34 0.69 4.33
N ALA A 43 20.21 -0.35 5.16
CA ALA A 43 18.98 -1.12 5.23
C ALA A 43 17.84 -0.24 5.76
N ALA A 44 16.83 0.01 4.93
CA ALA A 44 15.62 0.75 5.30
C ALA A 44 14.50 -0.20 5.78
N PHE A 45 14.50 -1.44 5.31
CA PHE A 45 13.55 -2.46 5.72
C PHE A 45 14.22 -3.82 5.85
N THR A 46 14.10 -4.45 7.02
CA THR A 46 14.66 -5.79 7.27
C THR A 46 13.54 -6.73 7.68
N VAL A 47 13.47 -7.91 7.09
CA VAL A 47 12.56 -8.99 7.50
C VAL A 47 13.38 -10.21 7.91
N THR A 48 13.14 -10.69 9.12
CA THR A 48 13.79 -11.89 9.65
C THR A 48 12.93 -13.12 9.43
N SER A 49 13.55 -14.30 9.32
CA SER A 49 12.85 -15.60 9.24
C SER A 49 12.01 -15.95 10.48
N LYS A 50 12.13 -15.16 11.56
CA LYS A 50 11.39 -15.34 12.82
C LYS A 50 10.09 -14.53 12.88
N GLY A 51 9.70 -13.86 11.80
CA GLY A 51 8.50 -13.01 11.78
C GLY A 51 8.69 -11.69 12.52
N LYS A 52 9.93 -11.20 12.58
CA LYS A 52 10.24 -9.82 13.02
C LYS A 52 10.64 -8.99 11.82
N ALA A 53 10.33 -7.70 11.86
CA ALA A 53 10.81 -6.74 10.87
C ALA A 53 11.32 -5.46 11.54
N VAL A 54 12.24 -4.78 10.86
CA VAL A 54 12.68 -3.43 11.19
C VAL A 54 12.33 -2.53 10.01
N LEU A 55 11.61 -1.43 10.24
CA LEU A 55 11.30 -0.43 9.22
C LEU A 55 11.74 0.94 9.72
N ASP A 56 12.58 1.62 8.94
CA ASP A 56 13.13 2.94 9.26
C ASP A 56 13.66 3.00 10.72
N GLY A 57 14.36 1.93 11.16
CA GLY A 57 14.95 1.80 12.49
C GLY A 57 14.02 1.34 13.62
N THR A 58 12.73 1.13 13.36
CA THR A 58 11.76 0.66 14.38
C THR A 58 11.48 -0.83 14.24
N GLU A 59 11.51 -1.60 15.34
CA GLU A 59 11.23 -3.04 15.35
C GLU A 59 9.73 -3.34 15.48
N TYR A 60 9.27 -4.37 14.76
CA TYR A 60 7.89 -4.84 14.72
C TYR A 60 7.80 -6.37 14.72
N ASP A 61 6.70 -6.89 15.25
CA ASP A 61 6.18 -8.19 14.82
C ASP A 61 5.64 -8.07 13.40
N CYS A 62 5.93 -9.05 12.55
CA CYS A 62 5.63 -9.00 11.13
C CYS A 62 4.90 -10.25 10.66
N LYS A 63 3.81 -10.03 9.92
CA LYS A 63 3.11 -11.03 9.12
C LYS A 63 2.93 -10.48 7.72
N TYR A 64 2.83 -11.35 6.73
CA TYR A 64 2.59 -10.93 5.36
C TYR A 64 1.71 -11.94 4.64
N ASP A 65 0.96 -11.46 3.66
CA ASP A 65 0.26 -12.24 2.65
C ASP A 65 0.80 -11.87 1.25
N ASP A 66 0.08 -12.19 0.18
CA ASP A 66 0.52 -11.96 -1.19
C ASP A 66 0.59 -10.49 -1.61
N SER A 67 0.01 -9.56 -0.84
CA SER A 67 -0.08 -8.14 -1.22
C SER A 67 0.24 -7.17 -0.09
N PHE A 68 0.21 -7.63 1.16
CA PHE A 68 0.39 -6.76 2.32
C PHE A 68 1.32 -7.35 3.37
N ILE A 69 2.13 -6.48 3.96
CA ILE A 69 2.87 -6.69 5.19
C ILE A 69 2.10 -6.02 6.32
N THR A 70 1.78 -6.76 7.37
CA THR A 70 1.22 -6.24 8.61
C THR A 70 2.31 -6.19 9.68
N LEU A 71 2.64 -4.98 10.12
CA LEU A 71 3.58 -4.70 11.19
C LEU A 71 2.81 -4.38 12.47
N SER A 72 3.15 -5.02 13.58
CA SER A 72 2.56 -4.78 14.89
C SER A 72 3.64 -4.29 15.86
N ALA A 73 3.45 -3.10 16.39
CA ALA A 73 4.29 -2.53 17.43
C ALA A 73 3.88 -3.05 18.82
N SER A 74 4.74 -2.84 19.81
CA SER A 74 4.52 -3.30 21.19
C SER A 74 3.34 -2.61 21.88
N ASP A 75 2.95 -1.43 21.41
CA ASP A 75 1.80 -0.65 21.88
C ASP A 75 0.46 -1.08 21.24
N SER A 76 0.46 -2.20 20.50
CA SER A 76 -0.67 -2.72 19.73
C SER A 76 -1.05 -1.88 18.50
N ASN A 77 -0.29 -0.84 18.15
CA ASN A 77 -0.48 -0.14 16.88
C ASN A 77 -0.05 -1.05 15.72
N THR A 78 -0.89 -1.12 14.69
CA THR A 78 -0.64 -1.92 13.51
C THR A 78 -0.50 -1.04 12.28
N LYS A 79 0.53 -1.27 11.47
CA LYS A 79 0.67 -0.71 10.13
C LYS A 79 0.44 -1.81 9.11
N LYS A 80 -0.32 -1.51 8.06
CA LYS A 80 -0.52 -2.40 6.92
C LYS A 80 0.11 -1.74 5.71
N LEU A 81 1.13 -2.36 5.14
CA LEU A 81 1.91 -1.83 4.02
C LEU A 81 1.65 -2.70 2.81
N ARG A 82 1.23 -2.11 1.70
CA ARG A 82 1.18 -2.81 0.43
C ARG A 82 2.61 -3.06 -0.06
N TYR A 83 2.81 -4.20 -0.72
CA TYR A 83 4.08 -4.46 -1.37
C TYR A 83 3.90 -5.25 -2.67
N ILE A 84 4.89 -5.15 -3.53
CA ILE A 84 5.05 -5.99 -4.72
C ILE A 84 6.47 -6.52 -4.71
N LEU A 85 6.63 -7.84 -4.69
CA LEU A 85 7.93 -8.47 -4.82
C LEU A 85 8.10 -8.98 -6.25
N THR A 86 9.13 -8.51 -6.92
CA THR A 86 9.48 -8.90 -8.29
C THR A 86 10.85 -9.57 -8.32
N ASN A 87 11.27 -10.04 -9.49
CA ASN A 87 12.64 -10.48 -9.74
C ASN A 87 13.67 -9.34 -9.69
N GLU A 88 13.23 -8.09 -9.82
CA GLU A 88 14.10 -6.90 -9.80
C GLU A 88 14.27 -6.31 -8.40
N GLY A 89 13.36 -6.61 -7.48
CA GLY A 89 13.44 -6.14 -6.11
C GLY A 89 12.07 -6.10 -5.42
N LEU A 90 11.97 -5.23 -4.42
CA LEU A 90 10.77 -5.01 -3.64
C LEU A 90 10.25 -3.59 -3.94
N ILE A 91 8.96 -3.45 -4.21
CA ILE A 91 8.27 -2.16 -4.16
C ILE A 91 7.48 -2.15 -2.86
N LEU A 92 7.88 -1.29 -1.92
CA LEU A 92 7.19 -1.12 -0.64
C LEU A 92 6.40 0.19 -0.67
N TYR A 93 5.10 0.11 -0.46
CA TYR A 93 4.24 1.30 -0.45
C TYR A 93 4.21 1.91 0.95
N LYS A 94 4.57 3.18 1.07
CA LYS A 94 4.53 3.93 2.34
C LYS A 94 3.38 4.93 2.29
N SER A 95 2.55 4.90 3.32
CA SER A 95 1.39 5.78 3.45
C SER A 95 1.78 7.11 4.11
N THR A 96 1.34 8.20 3.49
CA THR A 96 1.42 9.56 4.04
C THR A 96 0.05 10.21 3.94
N ASP A 97 -0.35 10.94 4.98
CA ASP A 97 -1.61 11.70 4.99
C ASP A 97 -1.33 13.15 4.60
N TYR A 98 -1.99 13.62 3.56
CA TYR A 98 -1.93 15.00 3.10
C TYR A 98 -3.26 15.70 3.39
N THR A 99 -3.18 16.97 3.77
CA THR A 99 -4.32 17.81 4.13
C THR A 99 -4.64 18.76 2.99
N TYR A 100 -5.92 18.88 2.65
CA TYR A 100 -6.41 19.81 1.65
C TYR A 100 -6.31 21.26 2.16
N SER A 101 -5.69 22.15 1.38
CA SER A 101 -5.52 23.57 1.76
C SER A 101 -6.59 24.51 1.18
N GLY A 102 -7.48 24.02 0.32
CA GLY A 102 -8.55 24.83 -0.29
C GLY A 102 -9.77 25.02 0.62
N GLU A 103 -10.75 25.80 0.12
CA GLU A 103 -12.02 26.00 0.83
C GLU A 103 -12.96 24.80 0.67
N GLY A 104 -13.69 24.48 1.75
CA GLY A 104 -14.70 23.42 1.77
C GLY A 104 -14.14 22.01 1.92
N THR A 105 -14.90 21.02 1.44
CA THR A 105 -14.50 19.61 1.42
C THR A 105 -14.36 19.15 -0.03
N PRO A 106 -13.19 18.66 -0.44
CA PRO A 106 -12.98 18.21 -1.81
C PRO A 106 -13.82 16.96 -2.09
N THR A 107 -14.36 16.87 -3.31
CA THR A 107 -15.17 15.73 -3.76
C THR A 107 -14.37 14.72 -4.57
N ASP A 108 -13.17 15.09 -5.00
CA ASP A 108 -12.23 14.31 -5.76
C ASP A 108 -10.78 14.68 -5.34
N VAL A 109 -9.79 14.28 -6.15
CA VAL A 109 -8.38 14.53 -5.85
C VAL A 109 -7.92 15.93 -6.26
N VAL A 110 -8.72 16.70 -7.00
CA VAL A 110 -8.34 18.04 -7.48
C VAL A 110 -8.16 18.97 -6.30
N GLY A 111 -7.01 19.63 -6.23
CA GLY A 111 -6.67 20.43 -5.08
C GLY A 111 -5.18 20.52 -4.81
N HIS A 112 -4.86 21.38 -3.85
CA HIS A 112 -3.56 21.39 -3.19
C HIS A 112 -3.63 20.57 -1.90
N TRP A 113 -2.70 19.64 -1.75
CA TRP A 113 -2.60 18.68 -0.66
C TRP A 113 -1.20 18.77 -0.07
N GLU A 114 -1.11 19.02 1.23
CA GLU A 114 0.18 19.18 1.93
C GLU A 114 0.32 18.18 3.08
N ASP A 115 1.48 17.54 3.19
CA ASP A 115 1.86 16.94 4.46
C ASP A 115 2.16 18.07 5.44
N THR A 116 1.60 17.99 6.64
CA THR A 116 1.81 19.01 7.68
C THR A 116 3.07 18.74 8.51
N LYS A 117 3.67 17.57 8.36
CA LYS A 117 4.88 17.15 9.07
C LYS A 117 6.12 17.37 8.22
N ASP A 118 6.05 16.95 6.97
CA ASP A 118 7.10 17.08 5.97
C ASP A 118 6.68 18.10 4.90
N SER A 119 7.63 18.74 4.21
CA SER A 119 7.31 19.73 3.16
C SER A 119 6.89 19.09 1.84
N TRP A 120 6.19 17.95 1.90
CA TRP A 120 5.71 17.23 0.73
C TRP A 120 4.33 17.73 0.32
N SER A 121 4.07 17.80 -0.97
CA SER A 121 2.79 18.28 -1.48
C SER A 121 2.43 17.71 -2.85
N TYR A 122 1.13 17.75 -3.14
CA TYR A 122 0.59 17.52 -4.47
C TYR A 122 -0.40 18.61 -4.84
N ASP A 123 -0.24 19.17 -6.02
CA ASP A 123 -1.21 20.02 -6.69
C ASP A 123 -1.82 19.25 -7.86
N PHE A 124 -3.08 18.87 -7.77
CA PHE A 124 -3.83 18.25 -8.87
C PHE A 124 -4.81 19.25 -9.47
N THR A 125 -4.78 19.43 -10.78
CA THR A 125 -5.68 20.35 -11.49
C THR A 125 -6.81 19.62 -12.20
N SER A 126 -7.92 20.31 -12.46
CA SER A 126 -9.09 19.73 -13.12
C SER A 126 -8.88 19.40 -14.61
N ASP A 127 -7.84 19.95 -15.25
CA ASP A 127 -7.42 19.62 -16.61
C ASP A 127 -6.39 18.48 -16.67
N GLY A 128 -6.21 17.74 -15.57
CA GLY A 128 -5.40 16.53 -15.51
C GLY A 128 -3.90 16.76 -15.41
N ALA A 129 -3.45 17.95 -14.99
CA ALA A 129 -2.04 18.22 -14.68
C ALA A 129 -1.76 18.04 -13.18
N PHE A 130 -0.53 17.71 -12.84
CA PHE A 130 -0.10 17.71 -11.44
C PHE A 130 1.27 18.37 -11.24
N VAL A 131 1.52 18.79 -10.00
CA VAL A 131 2.85 19.13 -9.48
C VAL A 131 3.04 18.42 -8.15
N GLU A 132 4.16 17.71 -7.99
CA GLU A 132 4.61 17.05 -6.76
C GLU A 132 5.77 17.83 -6.15
N ASP A 133 5.64 18.10 -4.84
CA ASP A 133 6.58 18.84 -3.99
C ASP A 133 6.95 20.23 -4.53
N GLY A 134 6.13 20.80 -5.42
CA GLY A 134 6.39 22.06 -6.11
C GLY A 134 7.47 22.00 -7.21
N PHE A 135 7.98 20.81 -7.54
CA PHE A 135 9.09 20.64 -8.48
C PHE A 135 8.79 19.69 -9.64
N PHE A 136 8.31 18.48 -9.35
CA PHE A 136 8.07 17.46 -10.37
C PHE A 136 6.70 17.66 -10.97
N SER A 137 6.56 17.62 -12.29
CA SER A 137 5.30 17.98 -12.95
C SER A 137 4.92 16.99 -14.03
N GLY A 138 3.64 16.90 -14.33
CA GLY A 138 3.19 15.93 -15.33
C GLY A 138 1.69 15.92 -15.57
N LYS A 139 1.21 14.81 -16.11
CA LYS A 139 -0.21 14.48 -16.27
C LYS A 139 -0.60 13.35 -15.33
N TYR A 140 -1.86 13.34 -14.91
CA TYR A 140 -2.36 12.27 -14.06
C TYR A 140 -3.68 11.71 -14.55
N THR A 141 -3.91 10.43 -14.23
CA THR A 141 -5.18 9.75 -14.45
C THR A 141 -5.63 9.07 -13.16
N VAL A 142 -6.91 9.19 -12.83
CA VAL A 142 -7.51 8.61 -11.62
C VAL A 142 -8.35 7.40 -11.99
N ASN A 143 -8.12 6.26 -11.33
CA ASN A 143 -9.03 5.13 -11.33
C ASN A 143 -9.70 5.02 -9.95
N THR A 144 -10.91 5.58 -9.85
CA THR A 144 -11.69 5.60 -8.60
C THR A 144 -12.13 4.21 -8.14
N SER A 145 -12.25 3.24 -9.04
CA SER A 145 -12.66 1.88 -8.70
C SER A 145 -11.55 1.06 -8.04
N GLU A 146 -10.30 1.37 -8.38
CA GLU A 146 -9.11 0.72 -7.81
C GLU A 146 -8.44 1.57 -6.72
N GLY A 147 -8.85 2.84 -6.58
CA GLY A 147 -8.25 3.79 -5.65
C GLY A 147 -6.81 4.11 -6.05
N THR A 148 -6.55 4.31 -7.34
CA THR A 148 -5.20 4.59 -7.86
C THR A 148 -5.15 5.90 -8.64
N ILE A 149 -3.97 6.53 -8.61
CA ILE A 149 -3.59 7.65 -9.47
C ILE A 149 -2.32 7.24 -10.21
N VAL A 150 -2.32 7.38 -11.53
CA VAL A 150 -1.12 7.23 -12.36
C VAL A 150 -0.55 8.61 -12.59
N LEU A 151 0.73 8.81 -12.23
CA LEU A 151 1.52 10.01 -12.45
C LEU A 151 2.45 9.76 -13.63
N ASP A 152 2.20 10.47 -14.73
CA ASP A 152 3.01 10.50 -15.96
C ASP A 152 3.85 11.78 -15.92
N TYR A 153 5.13 11.63 -15.59
CA TYR A 153 6.03 12.77 -15.36
C TYR A 153 6.52 13.35 -16.69
N ASN A 154 6.70 14.67 -16.74
CA ASN A 154 7.27 15.33 -17.90
C ASN A 154 8.78 15.07 -18.05
N GLU A 155 9.44 14.76 -16.93
CA GLU A 155 10.84 14.37 -16.87
C GLU A 155 11.04 12.90 -17.30
N ASP A 156 12.27 12.51 -17.62
CA ASP A 156 12.63 11.13 -17.99
C ASP A 156 12.66 10.20 -16.75
N PHE A 157 11.52 10.08 -16.06
CA PHE A 157 11.28 9.13 -14.98
C PHE A 157 10.31 8.05 -15.42
N ASP A 158 10.26 6.96 -14.67
CA ASP A 158 9.22 5.97 -14.85
C ASP A 158 7.89 6.53 -14.31
N ASP A 159 6.80 6.32 -15.07
CA ASP A 159 5.45 6.56 -14.57
C ASP A 159 5.22 5.84 -13.24
N THR A 160 4.49 6.50 -12.35
CA THR A 160 4.28 6.02 -11.00
C THR A 160 2.80 5.83 -10.71
N THR A 161 2.43 4.61 -10.31
CA THR A 161 1.08 4.35 -9.79
C THR A 161 1.10 4.45 -8.27
N ILE A 162 0.37 5.44 -7.74
CA ILE A 162 0.12 5.58 -6.30
C ILE A 162 -1.27 5.05 -5.96
N TYR A 163 -1.44 4.54 -4.74
CA TYR A 163 -2.77 4.25 -4.20
C TYR A 163 -3.23 5.44 -3.35
N TYR A 164 -4.52 5.72 -3.35
CA TYR A 164 -5.06 6.79 -2.53
C TYR A 164 -6.36 6.41 -1.84
N THR A 165 -6.62 7.04 -0.71
CA THR A 165 -7.94 7.07 -0.07
C THR A 165 -8.27 8.50 0.28
N LEU A 166 -9.47 8.94 -0.08
CA LEU A 166 -9.98 10.27 0.23
C LEU A 166 -10.98 10.19 1.40
N SER A 167 -10.74 10.95 2.46
CA SER A 167 -11.61 11.02 3.64
C SER A 167 -11.71 12.45 4.14
N GLY A 168 -12.80 13.14 3.76
CA GLY A 168 -12.99 14.55 4.12
C GLY A 168 -11.92 15.41 3.49
N ASN A 169 -11.16 16.13 4.32
CA ASN A 169 -10.09 17.03 3.88
C ASN A 169 -8.70 16.36 3.93
N THR A 170 -8.65 15.03 3.98
CA THR A 170 -7.41 14.25 4.00
C THR A 170 -7.39 13.28 2.84
N ILE A 171 -6.28 13.26 2.10
CA ILE A 171 -5.93 12.21 1.16
C ILE A 171 -4.77 11.41 1.75
N THR A 172 -4.96 10.12 1.94
CA THR A 172 -3.87 9.20 2.27
C THR A 172 -3.31 8.67 0.97
N ILE A 173 -2.03 8.89 0.69
CA ILE A 173 -1.33 8.39 -0.49
C ILE A 173 -0.37 7.28 -0.05
N GLU A 174 -0.46 6.10 -0.67
CA GLU A 174 0.56 5.06 -0.57
C GLU A 174 1.53 5.20 -1.76
N TYR A 175 2.72 5.74 -1.50
CA TYR A 175 3.73 5.98 -2.53
C TYR A 175 4.67 4.76 -2.69
N PRO A 176 4.96 4.29 -3.92
CA PRO A 176 5.80 3.13 -4.16
C PRO A 176 7.30 3.43 -4.04
N TRP A 177 7.95 2.86 -3.03
CA TRP A 177 9.39 2.92 -2.88
C TRP A 177 10.05 1.68 -3.47
N LYS A 178 10.80 1.85 -4.56
CA LYS A 178 11.65 0.79 -5.12
C LYS A 178 12.81 0.49 -4.17
N MET A 179 12.99 -0.77 -3.84
CA MET A 179 14.00 -1.27 -2.92
C MET A 179 14.80 -2.42 -3.53
N VAL A 180 16.07 -2.49 -3.18
CA VAL A 180 17.00 -3.55 -3.58
C VAL A 180 17.45 -4.34 -2.37
N LYS A 181 17.70 -5.64 -2.56
CA LYS A 181 18.15 -6.52 -1.48
C LYS A 181 19.62 -6.26 -1.16
N LEU A 182 19.93 -6.08 0.12
CA LEU A 182 21.28 -6.07 0.66
C LEU A 182 21.63 -7.50 1.07
N HIS A 183 22.48 -8.13 0.24
CA HIS A 183 23.05 -9.48 0.43
C HIS A 183 22.07 -10.66 0.27
#